data_AF-A0AAW6UUI8-F1
#
_entry.id   AF-A0AAW6UUI8-F1
#
_cell.length_a   1.000
_cell.length_b   1.000
_cell.length_c   1.000
_cell.angle_alpha   90.00
_cell.angle_beta   90.00
_cell.angle_gamma   90.00
#
_symmetry.space_group_name_H-M   'P 1'
#
loop_
_entity.id
_entity.type
_entity.pdbx_description
1 polymer ?
#
loop_
_entity_poly.entity_id
_entity_poly.type
_entity_poly.pdbx_seq_one_letter_code
_entity_poly.pdbx_strand_id
1 'polypeptide(L)'
;MSKLIWGLGSLVVLATAAIGGNLYADKSLHLYYQQNQKTNLVSIQYKNFNMGAMQGSADWAAQLSFDPCKPKDVLMLTGKDEIKRSWNGYHIESKINLQQGSEVFQKILTQPLTAQTTIDWLGVVHSSLTTPVFEKNDADIQTRIDSMTFKVDAKSKDDQLKILNAKLEIPNMTVSDKLGHLEMREVELETTQGLSSTLDEGKTQLNIASIKRTDRNVQQFGSGEFKDFALMMNTGIDQHTVNFDTQLNIKEVVMHKIPTLQKLQMNFNLKALNKQKVQAFFDLLEKNSEVCVAKEELTPELANSLLSIVNEGFSFESQNNQINLGEGFAKASLSGKVMPGHQSSFASLVKMAPSLVEYQANVEYDKQIMKTLISNYMQQGGKTLSDQELEQMLNGMQQAVQAKRKGDVLKIGIEYKYGEKKFLN
;
A
#
# COMPACT_ATOMS: atom_id res chain seq x y z
N MET A 1 6.98 5.16 4.57
CA MET A 1 6.36 5.00 3.24
C MET A 1 6.26 6.31 2.45
N SER A 2 6.08 7.47 3.11
CA SER A 2 6.09 8.79 2.44
C SER A 2 7.36 9.03 1.58
N LYS A 3 8.57 8.82 2.09
CA LYS A 3 9.80 9.25 1.40
C LYS A 3 10.07 8.66 0.00
N LEU A 4 9.61 7.44 -0.30
CA LEU A 4 9.81 6.82 -1.63
C LEU A 4 8.76 7.31 -2.64
N ILE A 5 7.50 7.46 -2.21
CA ILE A 5 6.41 8.01 -3.00
C ILE A 5 6.67 9.50 -3.28
N TRP A 6 7.14 10.24 -2.28
CA TRP A 6 7.61 11.61 -2.46
C TRP A 6 8.95 11.67 -3.20
N GLY A 7 9.84 10.68 -3.08
CA GLY A 7 11.13 10.68 -3.78
C GLY A 7 11.02 10.49 -5.30
N LEU A 8 10.15 9.58 -5.76
CA LEU A 8 9.88 9.35 -7.18
C LEU A 8 8.71 10.20 -7.72
N GLY A 9 7.71 10.49 -6.89
CA GLY A 9 6.64 11.42 -7.22
C GLY A 9 7.11 12.87 -7.28
N SER A 10 8.09 13.27 -6.44
CA SER A 10 8.71 14.59 -6.59
C SER A 10 9.39 14.70 -7.93
N LEU A 11 10.18 13.70 -8.37
CA LEU A 11 10.82 13.62 -9.69
C LEU A 11 9.86 13.89 -10.86
N VAL A 12 8.65 13.36 -10.76
CA VAL A 12 7.56 13.51 -11.76
C VAL A 12 6.96 14.92 -11.70
N VAL A 13 6.77 15.45 -10.49
CA VAL A 13 6.27 16.82 -10.22
C VAL A 13 7.30 17.91 -10.54
N LEU A 14 8.60 17.59 -10.61
CA LEU A 14 9.70 18.52 -10.94
C LEU A 14 9.56 19.18 -12.32
N ALA A 15 8.70 18.66 -13.19
CA ALA A 15 8.53 19.21 -14.52
C ALA A 15 7.59 20.43 -14.56
N THR A 16 6.66 20.64 -13.60
CA THR A 16 5.46 21.45 -13.90
C THR A 16 4.76 22.20 -12.75
N ALA A 17 5.42 22.43 -11.61
CA ALA A 17 4.74 22.89 -10.40
C ALA A 17 4.16 24.33 -10.37
N ALA A 18 4.14 25.13 -11.45
CA ALA A 18 3.59 26.50 -11.38
C ALA A 18 2.86 27.03 -12.63
N ILE A 19 1.94 26.27 -13.24
CA ILE A 19 1.08 26.81 -14.31
C ILE A 19 -0.35 26.97 -13.85
N GLY A 20 -0.65 28.15 -13.30
CA GLY A 20 -2.03 28.62 -13.08
C GLY A 20 -2.76 28.86 -14.41
N GLY A 21 -4.04 28.48 -14.46
CA GLY A 21 -4.84 28.31 -15.67
C GLY A 21 -5.14 29.54 -16.55
N ASN A 22 -5.27 29.22 -17.84
CA ASN A 22 -6.02 29.78 -18.98
C ASN A 22 -5.84 31.22 -19.53
N LEU A 23 -5.32 32.22 -18.81
CA LEU A 23 -5.07 33.56 -19.41
C LEU A 23 -3.62 34.01 -19.36
N TYR A 24 -2.81 33.36 -18.53
CA TYR A 24 -1.40 33.69 -18.31
C TYR A 24 -0.50 32.48 -18.53
N ALA A 25 -0.98 31.39 -19.13
CA ALA A 25 -0.26 30.12 -19.19
C ALA A 25 1.15 30.25 -19.80
N ASP A 26 1.33 31.06 -20.84
CA ASP A 26 2.66 31.38 -21.41
C ASP A 26 3.56 32.13 -20.42
N LYS A 27 3.01 33.14 -19.72
CA LYS A 27 3.74 33.94 -18.73
C LYS A 27 4.07 33.12 -17.48
N SER A 28 3.16 32.27 -17.04
CA SER A 28 3.33 31.36 -15.90
C SER A 28 4.37 30.29 -16.22
N LEU A 29 4.34 29.70 -17.43
CA LEU A 29 5.38 28.77 -17.91
C LEU A 29 6.75 29.45 -17.94
N HIS A 30 6.83 30.67 -18.48
CA HIS A 30 8.08 31.42 -18.51
C HIS A 30 8.60 31.76 -17.11
N LEU A 31 7.73 32.21 -16.20
CA LEU A 31 8.09 32.48 -14.80
C LEU A 31 8.56 31.21 -14.08
N TYR A 32 7.92 30.07 -14.34
CA TYR A 32 8.32 28.77 -13.78
C TYR A 32 9.76 28.43 -14.13
N TYR A 33 10.12 28.46 -15.42
CA TYR A 33 11.48 28.15 -15.88
C TYR A 33 12.53 29.22 -15.53
N GLN A 34 12.13 30.37 -15.00
CA GLN A 34 13.03 31.39 -14.46
C GLN A 34 13.27 31.26 -12.96
N GLN A 35 12.43 30.50 -12.24
CA GLN A 35 12.51 30.34 -10.79
C GLN A 35 13.21 29.03 -10.43
N ASN A 36 14.29 29.13 -9.66
CA ASN A 36 14.87 27.96 -9.03
C ASN A 36 13.91 27.45 -7.94
N GLN A 37 13.57 26.17 -8.00
CA GLN A 37 12.70 25.54 -7.00
C GLN A 37 13.57 24.97 -5.89
N LYS A 38 13.28 25.30 -4.63
CA LYS A 38 14.04 24.78 -3.49
C LYS A 38 13.13 24.43 -2.32
N THR A 39 13.17 23.18 -1.94
CA THR A 39 12.59 22.62 -0.71
C THR A 39 13.69 22.00 0.13
N ASN A 40 13.35 21.44 1.30
CA ASN A 40 14.33 20.77 2.16
C ASN A 40 14.92 19.50 1.53
N LEU A 41 14.19 18.84 0.62
CA LEU A 41 14.60 17.55 0.03
C LEU A 41 15.00 17.69 -1.44
N VAL A 42 14.58 18.77 -2.11
CA VAL A 42 14.76 18.94 -3.55
C VAL A 42 15.20 20.35 -3.89
N SER A 43 16.23 20.47 -4.72
CA SER A 43 16.63 21.73 -5.34
C SER A 43 16.69 21.56 -6.85
N ILE A 44 16.05 22.43 -7.62
CA ILE A 44 16.04 22.41 -9.08
C ILE A 44 16.53 23.76 -9.59
N GLN A 45 17.39 23.70 -10.61
CA GLN A 45 17.84 24.87 -11.34
C GLN A 45 17.55 24.69 -12.81
N TYR A 46 16.87 25.68 -13.40
CA TYR A 46 16.59 25.72 -14.84
C TYR A 46 17.61 26.64 -15.53
N LYS A 47 17.97 26.27 -16.76
CA LYS A 47 18.91 27.01 -17.62
C LYS A 47 18.44 26.94 -19.06
N ASN A 48 18.90 27.90 -19.87
CA ASN A 48 18.69 27.91 -21.32
C ASN A 48 17.23 27.78 -21.76
N PHE A 49 16.29 28.28 -20.94
CA PHE A 49 14.88 28.30 -21.33
C PHE A 49 14.69 29.18 -22.57
N ASN A 50 14.15 28.59 -23.62
CA ASN A 50 13.83 29.27 -24.87
C ASN A 50 12.49 28.75 -25.39
N MET A 51 11.52 29.64 -25.57
CA MET A 51 10.17 29.30 -26.03
C MET A 51 9.83 30.09 -27.28
N GLY A 52 9.59 29.38 -28.39
CA GLY A 52 8.98 29.94 -29.59
C GLY A 52 7.45 29.90 -29.54
N ALA A 53 6.79 30.19 -30.66
CA ALA A 53 5.32 30.27 -30.69
C ALA A 53 4.61 28.94 -30.38
N MET A 54 5.19 27.80 -30.80
CA MET A 54 4.58 26.47 -30.65
C MET A 54 5.49 25.45 -29.96
N GLN A 55 6.78 25.70 -29.88
CA GLN A 55 7.75 24.77 -29.32
C GLN A 55 8.86 25.52 -28.58
N GLY A 56 9.42 24.87 -27.58
CA GLY A 56 10.53 25.39 -26.78
C GLY A 56 11.33 24.30 -26.11
N SER A 57 12.34 24.70 -25.35
CA SER A 57 13.14 23.78 -24.56
C SER A 57 13.69 24.45 -23.32
N ALA A 58 14.00 23.64 -22.31
CA ALA A 58 14.71 24.06 -21.10
C ALA A 58 15.70 22.98 -20.68
N ASP A 59 16.87 23.36 -20.21
CA ASP A 59 17.78 22.45 -19.51
C ASP A 59 17.55 22.60 -18.00
N TRP A 60 17.71 21.51 -17.24
CA TRP A 60 17.62 21.59 -15.80
C TRP A 60 18.57 20.63 -15.09
N ALA A 61 18.86 20.97 -13.84
CA ALA A 61 19.59 20.12 -12.91
C ALA A 61 18.82 20.05 -11.60
N ALA A 62 18.61 18.84 -11.08
CA ALA A 62 17.95 18.59 -9.82
C ALA A 62 18.90 17.89 -8.86
N GLN A 63 18.84 18.28 -7.58
CA GLN A 63 19.51 17.63 -6.48
C GLN A 63 18.45 17.13 -5.50
N LEU A 64 18.46 15.83 -5.22
CA LEU A 64 17.53 15.19 -4.28
C LEU A 64 18.32 14.63 -3.11
N SER A 65 17.82 14.89 -1.90
CA SER A 65 18.32 14.28 -0.66
C SER A 65 17.21 13.41 -0.09
N PHE A 66 17.35 12.09 -0.20
CA PHE A 66 16.34 11.14 0.28
C PHE A 66 16.49 10.79 1.75
N ASP A 67 17.71 10.93 2.28
CA ASP A 67 18.05 10.63 3.66
C ASP A 67 18.54 11.90 4.37
N PRO A 68 17.72 12.51 5.25
CA PRO A 68 18.17 13.64 6.07
C PRO A 68 19.33 13.26 7.01
N CYS A 69 19.58 11.96 7.21
CA CYS A 69 20.67 11.41 8.05
C CYS A 69 21.96 11.18 7.30
N LYS A 70 21.88 11.17 5.98
CA LYS A 70 23.03 11.17 5.10
C LYS A 70 22.85 12.30 4.09
N PRO A 71 22.92 13.57 4.54
CA PRO A 71 22.71 14.72 3.66
C PRO A 71 23.73 14.81 2.52
N LYS A 72 24.82 14.02 2.58
CA LYS A 72 25.82 13.88 1.51
C LYS A 72 25.46 12.81 0.48
N ASP A 73 24.53 11.91 0.77
CA ASP A 73 23.98 10.94 -0.18
C ASP A 73 22.91 11.63 -1.04
N VAL A 74 23.40 12.46 -1.95
CA VAL A 74 22.56 13.24 -2.87
C VAL A 74 22.50 12.56 -4.22
N LEU A 75 21.31 12.58 -4.81
CA LEU A 75 21.08 12.19 -6.19
C LEU A 75 21.05 13.46 -7.04
N MET A 76 22.02 13.62 -7.93
CA MET A 76 22.03 14.69 -8.92
C MET A 76 21.56 14.15 -10.25
N LEU A 77 20.55 14.80 -10.80
CA LEU A 77 19.98 14.51 -12.10
C LEU A 77 20.09 15.72 -13.00
N THR A 78 20.26 15.48 -14.28
CA THR A 78 20.14 16.51 -15.31
C THR A 78 19.08 16.10 -16.31
N GLY A 79 18.36 17.08 -16.84
CA GLY A 79 17.36 16.82 -17.86
C GLY A 79 17.28 17.92 -18.87
N LYS A 80 16.67 17.59 -20.00
CA LYS A 80 16.26 18.54 -21.02
C LYS A 80 14.80 18.32 -21.33
N ASP A 81 14.04 19.39 -21.23
CA ASP A 81 12.62 19.47 -21.56
C ASP A 81 12.46 19.90 -23.01
N GLU A 82 11.64 19.17 -23.75
CA GLU A 82 11.11 19.57 -25.05
C GLU A 82 9.63 19.92 -24.87
N ILE A 83 9.30 21.19 -25.06
CA ILE A 83 7.99 21.76 -24.77
C ILE A 83 7.26 21.97 -26.08
N LYS A 84 6.03 21.48 -26.19
CA LYS A 84 5.13 21.69 -27.34
C LYS A 84 3.81 22.25 -26.85
N ARG A 85 3.35 23.34 -27.46
CA ARG A 85 2.01 23.88 -27.25
C ARG A 85 1.03 23.13 -28.15
N SER A 86 -0.07 22.67 -27.59
CA SER A 86 -1.15 21.99 -28.30
C SER A 86 -2.49 22.70 -28.04
N TRP A 87 -3.54 22.28 -28.74
CA TRP A 87 -4.88 22.85 -28.58
C TRP A 87 -5.49 22.57 -27.20
N ASN A 88 -4.99 21.58 -26.46
CA ASN A 88 -5.45 21.18 -25.14
C ASN A 88 -4.49 21.53 -24.00
N GLY A 89 -3.37 22.21 -24.27
CA GLY A 89 -2.42 22.61 -23.24
C GLY A 89 -0.96 22.63 -23.68
N TYR A 90 -0.06 22.29 -22.75
CA TYR A 90 1.35 22.03 -23.02
C TYR A 90 1.66 20.55 -22.89
N HIS A 91 2.50 20.04 -23.77
CA HIS A 91 3.12 18.73 -23.69
C HIS A 91 4.62 18.88 -23.53
N ILE A 92 5.18 18.26 -22.51
CA ILE A 92 6.58 18.36 -22.13
C ILE A 92 7.16 16.95 -22.10
N GLU A 93 8.20 16.72 -22.91
CA GLU A 93 8.97 15.48 -22.88
C GLU A 93 10.34 15.76 -22.27
N SER A 94 10.68 15.04 -21.21
CA SER A 94 11.96 15.20 -20.53
C SER A 94 12.77 13.91 -20.61
N LYS A 95 14.02 14.04 -21.06
CA LYS A 95 15.02 12.97 -20.92
C LYS A 95 15.90 13.28 -19.73
N ILE A 96 15.94 12.39 -18.75
CA ILE A 96 16.57 12.61 -17.45
C ILE A 96 17.76 11.65 -17.30
N ASN A 97 18.93 12.21 -17.04
CA ASN A 97 20.16 11.47 -16.85
C ASN A 97 20.61 11.52 -15.39
N LEU A 98 21.18 10.42 -14.92
CA LEU A 98 21.88 10.39 -13.66
C LEU A 98 23.25 11.05 -13.81
N GLN A 99 23.50 12.12 -13.05
CA GLN A 99 24.80 12.77 -12.99
C GLN A 99 25.63 12.27 -11.80
N GLN A 100 25.00 12.14 -10.63
CA GLN A 100 25.65 11.64 -9.42
C GLN A 100 24.62 10.91 -8.57
N GLY A 101 25.02 9.80 -7.94
CA GLY A 101 24.16 9.07 -7.01
C GLY A 101 24.95 7.96 -6.33
N SER A 102 24.36 7.32 -5.33
CA SER A 102 24.93 6.14 -4.69
C SER A 102 25.12 5.00 -5.71
N GLU A 103 25.96 4.02 -5.38
CA GLU A 103 26.17 2.84 -6.25
C GLU A 103 24.85 2.15 -6.65
N VAL A 104 23.85 2.17 -5.78
CA VAL A 104 22.54 1.56 -6.05
C VAL A 104 21.85 2.31 -7.20
N PHE A 105 21.80 3.65 -7.16
CA PHE A 105 21.20 4.45 -8.23
C PHE A 105 22.00 4.35 -9.53
N GLN A 106 23.33 4.30 -9.46
CA GLN A 106 24.18 4.12 -10.64
C GLN A 106 23.94 2.77 -11.33
N LYS A 107 23.66 1.72 -10.56
CA LYS A 107 23.34 0.38 -11.08
C LYS A 107 21.93 0.29 -11.68
N ILE A 108 20.98 1.07 -11.16
CA ILE A 108 19.57 1.02 -11.60
C ILE A 108 19.31 1.98 -12.77
N LEU A 109 19.92 3.16 -12.77
CA LEU A 109 19.69 4.23 -13.76
C LEU A 109 20.81 4.27 -14.80
N THR A 110 21.06 3.14 -15.46
CA THR A 110 22.11 3.02 -16.50
C THR A 110 21.72 3.69 -17.81
N GLN A 111 20.43 3.90 -18.03
CA GLN A 111 19.87 4.59 -19.19
C GLN A 111 19.04 5.80 -18.73
N PRO A 112 18.84 6.80 -19.61
CA PRO A 112 18.04 7.96 -19.29
C PRO A 112 16.59 7.56 -18.95
N LEU A 113 16.02 8.17 -17.92
CA LEU A 113 14.59 8.10 -17.66
C LEU A 113 13.85 8.97 -18.68
N THR A 114 12.61 8.60 -18.99
CA THR A 114 11.72 9.41 -19.82
C THR A 114 10.56 9.88 -18.98
N ALA A 115 10.35 11.20 -18.90
CA ALA A 115 9.16 11.79 -18.32
C ALA A 115 8.32 12.46 -19.41
N GLN A 116 7.01 12.31 -19.30
CA GLN A 116 6.03 12.96 -20.15
C GLN A 116 5.07 13.71 -19.25
N THR A 117 4.86 14.99 -19.52
CA THR A 117 3.90 15.79 -18.78
C THR A 117 2.97 16.54 -19.72
N THR A 118 1.68 16.48 -19.45
CA THR A 118 0.68 17.33 -20.07
C THR A 118 0.11 18.29 -19.04
N ILE A 119 -0.01 19.56 -19.39
CA ILE A 119 -0.62 20.59 -18.56
C ILE A 119 -1.82 21.11 -19.33
N ASP A 120 -3.03 20.81 -18.87
CA ASP A 120 -4.23 21.23 -19.56
C ASP A 120 -4.53 22.72 -19.34
N TRP A 121 -5.46 23.27 -20.13
CA TRP A 121 -5.87 24.68 -19.96
C TRP A 121 -6.60 24.97 -18.65
N LEU A 122 -7.09 23.93 -17.96
CA LEU A 122 -7.69 24.03 -16.62
C LEU A 122 -6.64 24.03 -15.50
N GLY A 123 -5.35 23.92 -15.86
CA GLY A 123 -4.22 23.91 -14.94
C GLY A 123 -4.03 22.57 -14.22
N VAL A 124 -4.59 21.47 -14.75
CA VAL A 124 -4.30 20.12 -14.27
C VAL A 124 -3.06 19.60 -14.97
N VAL A 125 -2.14 19.09 -14.16
CA VAL A 125 -0.88 18.49 -14.57
C VAL A 125 -1.05 16.98 -14.54
N HIS A 126 -0.79 16.33 -15.67
CA HIS A 126 -0.74 14.89 -15.83
C HIS A 126 0.69 14.50 -16.18
N SER A 127 1.38 13.85 -15.26
CA SER A 127 2.80 13.51 -15.43
C SER A 127 3.01 12.01 -15.34
N SER A 128 3.88 11.47 -16.18
CA SER A 128 4.26 10.07 -16.23
C SER A 128 5.78 9.95 -16.34
N LEU A 129 6.42 9.19 -15.45
CA LEU A 129 7.84 8.85 -15.48
C LEU A 129 7.99 7.36 -15.74
N THR A 130 8.75 7.01 -16.77
CA THR A 130 9.05 5.62 -17.11
C THR A 130 10.53 5.32 -16.91
N THR A 131 10.81 4.23 -16.19
CA THR A 131 12.18 3.74 -16.01
C THR A 131 12.61 2.86 -17.18
N PRO A 132 13.92 2.78 -17.48
CA PRO A 132 14.41 1.71 -18.34
C PRO A 132 14.20 0.34 -17.67
N VAL A 133 14.31 -0.71 -18.47
CA VAL A 133 14.40 -2.09 -17.94
C VAL A 133 15.67 -2.20 -17.13
N PHE A 134 15.56 -2.72 -15.92
CA PHE A 134 16.71 -3.06 -15.10
C PHE A 134 17.03 -4.54 -15.27
N GLU A 135 18.26 -4.85 -15.66
CA GLU A 135 18.77 -6.22 -15.73
C GLU A 135 20.10 -6.33 -15.00
N LYS A 136 20.22 -7.36 -14.17
CA LYS A 136 21.45 -7.72 -13.47
C LYS A 136 21.68 -9.21 -13.59
N ASN A 137 22.79 -9.58 -14.21
CA ASN A 137 23.19 -10.96 -14.43
C ASN A 137 24.54 -11.21 -13.78
N ASP A 138 24.50 -11.63 -12.50
CA ASP A 138 25.66 -12.12 -11.79
C ASP A 138 25.73 -13.65 -11.85
N ALA A 139 26.86 -14.24 -11.45
CA ALA A 139 27.07 -15.70 -11.48
C ALA A 139 25.99 -16.50 -10.72
N ASP A 140 25.46 -15.94 -9.63
CA ASP A 140 24.56 -16.63 -8.71
C ASP A 140 23.11 -16.10 -8.72
N ILE A 141 22.89 -14.91 -9.28
CA ILE A 141 21.59 -14.21 -9.24
C ILE A 141 21.37 -13.50 -10.57
N GLN A 142 20.22 -13.78 -11.19
CA GLN A 142 19.68 -13.05 -12.33
C GLN A 142 18.46 -12.27 -11.86
N THR A 143 18.42 -10.98 -12.14
CA THR A 143 17.29 -10.11 -11.80
C THR A 143 16.91 -9.30 -13.02
N ARG A 144 15.62 -9.26 -13.31
CA ARG A 144 15.06 -8.37 -14.33
C ARG A 144 13.80 -7.70 -13.80
N ILE A 145 13.74 -6.39 -13.92
CA ILE A 145 12.56 -5.57 -13.63
C ILE A 145 12.21 -4.84 -14.92
N ASP A 146 11.03 -5.12 -15.47
CA ASP A 146 10.54 -4.41 -16.66
C ASP A 146 10.29 -2.93 -16.34
N SER A 147 10.23 -2.09 -17.38
CA SER A 147 10.02 -0.65 -17.25
C SER A 147 8.85 -0.31 -16.33
N MET A 148 9.14 0.39 -15.24
CA MET A 148 8.16 0.86 -14.27
C MET A 148 7.59 2.20 -14.74
N THR A 149 6.30 2.42 -14.51
CA THR A 149 5.64 3.70 -14.83
C THR A 149 5.05 4.32 -13.57
N PHE A 150 5.43 5.57 -13.29
CA PHE A 150 4.90 6.37 -12.20
C PHE A 150 4.07 7.51 -12.78
N LYS A 151 2.77 7.55 -12.48
CA LYS A 151 1.85 8.60 -12.94
C LYS A 151 1.42 9.45 -11.76
N VAL A 152 1.35 10.76 -11.96
CA VAL A 152 0.91 11.72 -10.95
C VAL A 152 -0.01 12.73 -11.61
N ASP A 153 -1.16 12.94 -10.99
CA ASP A 153 -2.06 14.04 -11.32
C ASP A 153 -1.95 15.11 -10.24
N ALA A 154 -1.75 16.36 -10.63
CA ALA A 154 -1.63 17.47 -9.71
C ALA A 154 -2.36 18.71 -10.21
N LYS A 155 -2.77 19.58 -9.29
CA LYS A 155 -3.41 20.85 -9.61
C LYS A 155 -2.93 21.93 -8.66
N SER A 156 -2.65 23.12 -9.20
CA SER A 156 -2.38 24.29 -8.38
C SER A 156 -3.67 24.79 -7.70
N LYS A 157 -3.61 24.99 -6.39
CA LYS A 157 -4.67 25.57 -5.57
C LYS A 157 -4.03 26.41 -4.46
N ASP A 158 -4.45 27.67 -4.31
CA ASP A 158 -3.97 28.58 -3.26
C ASP A 158 -2.43 28.71 -3.23
N ASP A 159 -1.81 28.86 -4.40
CA ASP A 159 -0.35 28.92 -4.61
C ASP A 159 0.43 27.67 -4.13
N GLN A 160 -0.29 26.56 -3.87
CA GLN A 160 0.29 25.26 -3.54
C GLN A 160 -0.09 24.22 -4.58
N LEU A 161 0.82 23.29 -4.85
CA LEU A 161 0.53 22.16 -5.72
C LEU A 161 -0.15 21.05 -4.90
N LYS A 162 -1.42 20.78 -5.18
CA LYS A 162 -2.14 19.64 -4.60
C LYS A 162 -2.00 18.44 -5.52
N ILE A 163 -1.39 17.37 -5.03
CA ILE A 163 -1.39 16.09 -5.73
C ILE A 163 -2.79 15.47 -5.56
N LEU A 164 -3.42 15.13 -6.68
CA LEU A 164 -4.78 14.59 -6.76
C LEU A 164 -4.77 13.05 -6.76
N ASN A 165 -3.83 12.46 -7.49
CA ASN A 165 -3.69 11.02 -7.66
C ASN A 165 -2.22 10.66 -7.88
N ALA A 166 -1.80 9.50 -7.39
CA ALA A 166 -0.49 8.92 -7.66
C ALA A 166 -0.66 7.43 -7.98
N LYS A 167 -0.05 6.99 -9.08
CA LYS A 167 -0.11 5.61 -9.55
C LYS A 167 1.29 5.08 -9.88
N LEU A 168 1.58 3.84 -9.48
CA LEU A 168 2.78 3.08 -9.81
C LEU A 168 2.38 1.79 -10.49
N GLU A 169 2.93 1.53 -11.67
CA GLU A 169 2.74 0.31 -12.46
C GLU A 169 4.10 -0.39 -12.66
N ILE A 170 4.21 -1.65 -12.25
CA ILE A 170 5.36 -2.53 -12.51
C ILE A 170 4.86 -3.74 -13.30
N PRO A 171 5.14 -3.83 -14.61
CA PRO A 171 4.59 -4.89 -15.46
C PRO A 171 5.05 -6.29 -15.05
N ASN A 172 6.34 -6.46 -14.80
CA ASN A 172 6.92 -7.75 -14.44
C ASN A 172 8.24 -7.58 -13.69
N MET A 173 8.46 -8.43 -12.71
CA MET A 173 9.72 -8.57 -11.98
C MET A 173 10.07 -10.03 -11.87
N THR A 174 11.32 -10.38 -12.19
CA THR A 174 11.84 -11.74 -12.08
C THR A 174 13.16 -11.76 -11.33
N VAL A 175 13.32 -12.75 -10.46
CA VAL A 175 14.56 -13.04 -9.76
C VAL A 175 14.80 -14.53 -9.83
N SER A 176 15.93 -14.94 -10.40
CA SER A 176 16.38 -16.33 -10.42
C SER A 176 17.67 -16.44 -9.62
N ASP A 177 17.71 -17.37 -8.67
CA ASP A 177 18.89 -17.65 -7.87
C ASP A 177 19.12 -19.17 -7.75
N LYS A 178 19.99 -19.58 -6.83
CA LYS A 178 20.27 -21.00 -6.53
C LYS A 178 19.07 -21.74 -5.94
N LEU A 179 18.16 -21.04 -5.26
CA LEU A 179 17.00 -21.62 -4.59
C LEU A 179 15.84 -21.82 -5.57
N GLY A 180 15.63 -20.87 -6.48
CA GLY A 180 14.48 -20.92 -7.38
C GLY A 180 14.35 -19.72 -8.31
N HIS A 181 13.15 -19.60 -8.87
CA HIS A 181 12.69 -18.51 -9.70
C HIS A 181 11.48 -17.85 -9.03
N LEU A 182 11.57 -16.56 -8.76
CA LEU A 182 10.49 -15.70 -8.30
C LEU A 182 10.05 -14.82 -9.47
N GLU A 183 8.75 -14.73 -9.69
CA GLU A 183 8.11 -13.87 -10.68
C GLU A 183 6.97 -13.11 -10.02
N MET A 184 6.87 -11.82 -10.28
CA MET A 184 5.77 -10.96 -9.85
C MET A 184 5.26 -10.19 -11.05
N ARG A 185 3.96 -10.30 -11.35
CA ARG A 185 3.33 -9.70 -12.54
C ARG A 185 2.30 -8.66 -12.16
N GLU A 186 2.29 -7.59 -12.95
CA GLU A 186 1.28 -6.52 -12.95
C GLU A 186 1.02 -5.98 -11.54
N VAL A 187 2.05 -5.40 -10.93
CA VAL A 187 1.89 -4.65 -9.68
C VAL A 187 1.36 -3.27 -10.03
N GLU A 188 0.23 -2.91 -9.44
CA GLU A 188 -0.38 -1.60 -9.58
C GLU A 188 -0.70 -1.04 -8.19
N LEU A 189 -0.13 0.10 -7.85
CA LEU A 189 -0.48 0.87 -6.66
C LEU A 189 -1.08 2.19 -7.11
N GLU A 190 -2.30 2.51 -6.68
CA GLU A 190 -2.96 3.79 -6.92
C GLU A 190 -3.41 4.39 -5.60
N THR A 191 -3.20 5.69 -5.40
CA THR A 191 -3.64 6.39 -4.18
C THR A 191 -4.03 7.83 -4.45
N THR A 192 -5.11 8.27 -3.80
CA THR A 192 -5.47 9.68 -3.63
C THR A 192 -5.24 10.15 -2.18
N GLN A 193 -4.76 9.26 -1.30
CA GLN A 193 -4.64 9.47 0.14
C GLN A 193 -3.19 9.72 0.57
N GLY A 194 -3.00 10.55 1.60
CA GLY A 194 -1.67 10.86 2.17
C GLY A 194 -0.81 11.73 1.24
N LEU A 195 -1.50 12.44 0.34
CA LEU A 195 -0.93 13.33 -0.67
C LEU A 195 -0.97 14.81 -0.24
N SER A 196 -1.65 15.11 0.86
CA SER A 196 -1.67 16.40 1.55
C SER A 196 -1.17 16.23 2.98
N SER A 197 -0.79 17.33 3.63
CA SER A 197 -0.41 17.36 5.05
C SER A 197 -1.60 17.19 5.99
N THR A 198 -2.82 17.33 5.48
CA THR A 198 -4.05 17.08 6.23
C THR A 198 -4.65 15.73 5.87
N LEU A 199 -5.25 15.09 6.86
CA LEU A 199 -6.04 13.90 6.66
C LEU A 199 -7.30 14.29 5.89
N ASP A 200 -7.35 13.86 4.65
CA ASP A 200 -8.44 14.06 3.71
C ASP A 200 -9.07 12.72 3.33
N GLU A 201 -10.28 12.78 2.79
CA GLU A 201 -10.92 11.60 2.18
C GLU A 201 -10.07 11.07 1.02
N GLY A 202 -10.08 9.76 0.85
CA GLY A 202 -9.33 9.17 -0.24
C GLY A 202 -9.39 7.67 -0.29
N LYS A 203 -8.76 7.13 -1.33
CA LYS A 203 -8.67 5.70 -1.59
C LYS A 203 -7.23 5.34 -1.92
N THR A 204 -6.79 4.20 -1.40
CA THR A 204 -5.57 3.50 -1.82
C THR A 204 -5.95 2.12 -2.34
N GLN A 205 -5.38 1.70 -3.46
CA GLN A 205 -5.57 0.39 -4.05
C GLN A 205 -4.22 -0.20 -4.47
N LEU A 206 -3.98 -1.46 -4.10
CA LEU A 206 -2.84 -2.26 -4.52
C LEU A 206 -3.36 -3.53 -5.20
N ASN A 207 -3.06 -3.70 -6.48
CA ASN A 207 -3.36 -4.91 -7.25
C ASN A 207 -2.05 -5.61 -7.62
N ILE A 208 -2.02 -6.94 -7.55
CA ILE A 208 -0.92 -7.76 -8.06
C ILE A 208 -1.56 -8.97 -8.76
N ALA A 209 -1.36 -9.10 -10.07
CA ALA A 209 -1.97 -10.19 -10.84
C ALA A 209 -1.41 -11.56 -10.41
N SER A 210 -0.09 -11.66 -10.22
CA SER A 210 0.48 -12.87 -9.64
C SER A 210 1.81 -12.67 -8.90
N ILE A 211 2.03 -13.51 -7.90
CA ILE A 211 3.33 -13.71 -7.25
C ILE A 211 3.61 -15.21 -7.28
N LYS A 212 4.57 -15.64 -8.09
CA LYS A 212 4.90 -17.05 -8.33
C LYS A 212 6.32 -17.35 -7.90
N ARG A 213 6.49 -18.38 -7.08
CA ARG A 213 7.79 -18.96 -6.74
C ARG A 213 7.87 -20.40 -7.25
N THR A 214 8.88 -20.66 -8.06
CA THR A 214 9.23 -22.00 -8.55
C THR A 214 10.58 -22.39 -7.97
N ASP A 215 10.58 -23.30 -7.01
CA ASP A 215 11.82 -23.76 -6.36
C ASP A 215 12.48 -24.88 -7.18
N ARG A 216 13.82 -24.88 -7.22
CA ARG A 216 14.59 -25.92 -7.92
C ARG A 216 14.46 -27.28 -7.24
N ASN A 217 14.36 -27.29 -5.91
CA ASN A 217 14.05 -28.48 -5.12
C ASN A 217 12.66 -28.35 -4.48
N VAL A 218 11.63 -28.69 -5.26
CA VAL A 218 10.23 -28.61 -4.84
C VAL A 218 9.93 -29.44 -3.59
N GLN A 219 10.67 -30.52 -3.34
CA GLN A 219 10.48 -31.37 -2.16
C GLN A 219 10.97 -30.73 -0.85
N GLN A 220 11.88 -29.76 -0.92
CA GLN A 220 12.51 -29.15 0.26
C GLN A 220 11.89 -27.79 0.64
N PHE A 221 11.55 -26.96 -0.36
CA PHE A 221 11.08 -25.58 -0.12
C PHE A 221 9.65 -25.32 -0.60
N GLY A 222 9.14 -26.13 -1.54
CA GLY A 222 7.77 -26.03 -2.06
C GLY A 222 7.57 -24.85 -3.02
N SER A 223 7.03 -25.11 -4.22
CA SER A 223 6.62 -24.04 -5.13
C SER A 223 5.21 -23.53 -4.80
N GLY A 224 4.92 -22.29 -5.16
CA GLY A 224 3.61 -21.70 -4.92
C GLY A 224 3.33 -20.48 -5.77
N GLU A 225 2.05 -20.11 -5.84
CA GLU A 225 1.57 -18.97 -6.61
C GLU A 225 0.38 -18.32 -5.90
N PHE A 226 0.45 -17.01 -5.72
CA PHE A 226 -0.69 -16.16 -5.35
C PHE A 226 -1.21 -15.52 -6.64
N LYS A 227 -2.53 -15.57 -6.86
CA LYS A 227 -3.18 -14.98 -8.03
C LYS A 227 -4.25 -13.99 -7.63
N ASP A 228 -4.31 -12.90 -8.38
CA ASP A 228 -5.27 -11.81 -8.27
C ASP A 228 -5.37 -11.31 -6.81
N PHE A 229 -4.26 -10.78 -6.30
CA PHE A 229 -4.20 -10.08 -5.02
C PHE A 229 -4.72 -8.65 -5.22
N ALA A 230 -5.68 -8.24 -4.40
CA ALA A 230 -6.19 -6.88 -4.37
C ALA A 230 -6.37 -6.42 -2.92
N LEU A 231 -5.76 -5.29 -2.57
CA LEU A 231 -5.94 -4.59 -1.31
C LEU A 231 -6.52 -3.20 -1.61
N MET A 232 -7.65 -2.88 -1.00
CA MET A 232 -8.28 -1.56 -1.08
C MET A 232 -8.45 -0.99 0.32
N MET A 233 -8.13 0.28 0.49
CA MET A 233 -8.35 1.05 1.70
C MET A 233 -9.05 2.35 1.35
N ASN A 234 -10.23 2.58 1.90
CA ASN A 234 -10.95 3.84 1.77
C ASN A 234 -10.92 4.59 3.10
N THR A 235 -10.80 5.90 3.03
CA THR A 235 -10.87 6.78 4.19
C THR A 235 -12.02 7.75 4.02
N GLY A 236 -12.99 7.67 4.92
CA GLY A 236 -14.11 8.60 5.01
C GLY A 236 -13.89 9.59 6.15
N ILE A 237 -14.26 10.85 5.95
CA ILE A 237 -14.12 11.90 6.95
C ILE A 237 -15.47 12.56 7.19
N ASP A 238 -15.86 12.62 8.45
CA ASP A 238 -16.98 13.44 8.92
C ASP A 238 -16.45 14.60 9.77
N GLN A 239 -17.31 15.47 10.30
CA GLN A 239 -16.93 16.70 11.02
C GLN A 239 -15.85 16.47 12.09
N HIS A 240 -15.98 15.40 12.88
CA HIS A 240 -15.06 15.09 13.99
C HIS A 240 -14.49 13.67 13.95
N THR A 241 -14.90 12.85 12.99
CA THR A 241 -14.52 11.43 12.95
C THR A 241 -13.93 11.00 11.62
N VAL A 242 -13.15 9.93 11.67
CA VAL A 242 -12.54 9.26 10.53
C VAL A 242 -12.96 7.80 10.54
N ASN A 243 -13.24 7.29 9.35
CA ASN A 243 -13.53 5.88 9.10
C ASN A 243 -12.50 5.32 8.13
N PHE A 244 -12.06 4.09 8.37
CA PHE A 244 -11.17 3.35 7.46
C PHE A 244 -11.85 2.04 7.06
N ASP A 245 -12.08 1.84 5.77
CA ASP A 245 -12.64 0.61 5.23
C ASP A 245 -11.57 -0.13 4.42
N THR A 246 -11.09 -1.27 4.94
CA THR A 246 -10.06 -2.09 4.31
C THR A 246 -10.69 -3.36 3.73
N GLN A 247 -10.33 -3.70 2.49
CA GLN A 247 -10.73 -4.92 1.82
C GLN A 247 -9.51 -5.61 1.22
N LEU A 248 -9.30 -6.86 1.59
CA LEU A 248 -8.28 -7.75 1.04
C LEU A 248 -8.99 -8.87 0.29
N ASN A 249 -8.61 -9.07 -0.97
CA ASN A 249 -9.06 -10.17 -1.80
C ASN A 249 -7.86 -10.90 -2.39
N ILE A 250 -7.86 -12.23 -2.31
CA ILE A 250 -6.95 -13.11 -3.05
C ILE A 250 -7.80 -14.20 -3.69
N LYS A 251 -7.80 -14.26 -5.01
CA LYS A 251 -8.67 -15.20 -5.73
C LYS A 251 -8.23 -16.63 -5.57
N GLU A 252 -6.93 -16.88 -5.67
CA GLU A 252 -6.37 -18.23 -5.62
C GLU A 252 -4.96 -18.22 -5.02
N VAL A 253 -4.69 -19.19 -4.15
CA VAL A 253 -3.36 -19.50 -3.63
C VAL A 253 -3.08 -20.98 -3.86
N VAL A 254 -2.06 -21.25 -4.67
CA VAL A 254 -1.58 -22.59 -4.99
C VAL A 254 -0.28 -22.82 -4.24
N MET A 255 -0.17 -23.94 -3.52
CA MET A 255 1.05 -24.32 -2.81
C MET A 255 1.32 -25.81 -3.00
N HIS A 256 2.59 -26.20 -3.01
CA HIS A 256 2.98 -27.59 -3.16
C HIS A 256 2.42 -28.45 -2.00
N LYS A 257 1.72 -29.54 -2.32
CA LYS A 257 1.10 -30.48 -1.36
C LYS A 257 0.12 -29.83 -0.37
N ILE A 258 -0.46 -28.69 -0.75
CA ILE A 258 -1.55 -28.07 0.01
C ILE A 258 -2.72 -27.87 -0.95
N PRO A 259 -3.95 -28.25 -0.57
CA PRO A 259 -5.13 -27.96 -1.36
C PRO A 259 -5.24 -26.48 -1.71
N THR A 260 -5.69 -26.18 -2.93
CA THR A 260 -5.82 -24.81 -3.40
C THR A 260 -6.79 -24.03 -2.52
N LEU A 261 -6.32 -22.88 -2.04
CA LEU A 261 -7.13 -21.90 -1.32
C LEU A 261 -7.72 -20.93 -2.34
N GLN A 262 -9.02 -20.69 -2.26
CA GLN A 262 -9.75 -19.85 -3.22
C GLN A 262 -10.60 -18.82 -2.48
N LYS A 263 -10.91 -17.72 -3.17
CA LYS A 263 -11.84 -16.68 -2.69
C LYS A 263 -11.54 -16.21 -1.27
N LEU A 264 -10.26 -15.97 -0.96
CA LEU A 264 -9.90 -15.36 0.31
C LEU A 264 -10.33 -13.90 0.27
N GLN A 265 -11.33 -13.56 1.07
CA GLN A 265 -11.82 -12.21 1.22
C GLN A 265 -11.82 -11.87 2.71
N MET A 266 -11.14 -10.79 3.06
CA MET A 266 -11.16 -10.22 4.40
C MET A 266 -11.52 -8.75 4.30
N ASN A 267 -12.57 -8.33 4.98
CA ASN A 267 -12.95 -6.93 5.08
C ASN A 267 -12.78 -6.50 6.54
N PHE A 268 -12.22 -5.32 6.77
CA PHE A 268 -12.03 -4.77 8.10
C PHE A 268 -12.22 -3.26 8.08
N ASN A 269 -13.16 -2.79 8.90
CA ASN A 269 -13.59 -1.42 8.95
C ASN A 269 -13.38 -0.89 10.37
N LEU A 270 -12.76 0.27 10.49
CA LEU A 270 -12.71 1.07 11.71
C LEU A 270 -13.62 2.27 11.53
N LYS A 271 -14.48 2.53 12.51
CA LYS A 271 -15.46 3.61 12.45
C LYS A 271 -15.37 4.50 13.69
N ALA A 272 -15.75 5.76 13.50
CA ALA A 272 -15.85 6.76 14.54
C ALA A 272 -14.53 7.03 15.29
N LEU A 273 -13.38 6.96 14.59
CA LEU A 273 -12.10 7.36 15.17
C LEU A 273 -12.04 8.89 15.28
N ASN A 274 -11.52 9.42 16.38
CA ASN A 274 -11.37 10.88 16.53
C ASN A 274 -10.39 11.46 15.50
N LYS A 275 -10.89 12.35 14.63
CA LYS A 275 -10.12 12.94 13.53
C LYS A 275 -8.86 13.66 14.01
N GLN A 276 -8.97 14.47 15.07
CA GLN A 276 -7.85 15.27 15.57
C GLN A 276 -6.74 14.38 16.15
N LYS A 277 -7.10 13.30 16.87
CA LYS A 277 -6.13 12.35 17.42
C LYS A 277 -5.43 11.54 16.33
N VAL A 278 -6.18 11.13 15.31
CA VAL A 278 -5.64 10.42 14.14
C VAL A 278 -4.69 11.33 13.35
N GLN A 279 -5.08 12.58 13.10
CA GLN A 279 -4.21 13.58 12.47
C GLN A 279 -2.90 13.76 13.27
N ALA A 280 -3.00 13.99 14.59
CA ALA A 280 -1.82 14.18 15.43
C ALA A 280 -0.87 12.98 15.41
N PHE A 281 -1.40 11.76 15.29
CA PHE A 281 -0.60 10.56 15.12
C PHE A 281 0.13 10.53 13.78
N PHE A 282 -0.54 10.90 12.68
CA PHE A 282 0.09 10.98 11.36
C PHE A 282 1.14 12.09 11.28
N ASP A 283 0.85 13.27 11.84
CA ASP A 283 1.81 14.39 11.95
C ASP A 283 3.07 13.94 12.69
N LEU A 284 2.89 13.17 13.77
CA LEU A 284 4.00 12.65 14.55
C LEU A 284 4.80 11.58 13.79
N LEU A 285 4.14 10.72 13.00
CA LEU A 285 4.81 9.75 12.12
C LEU A 285 5.65 10.46 11.05
N GLU A 286 5.11 11.52 10.45
CA GLU A 286 5.79 12.33 9.45
C GLU A 286 7.02 13.01 10.05
N LYS A 287 6.84 13.78 11.13
CA LYS A 287 7.94 14.43 11.87
C LYS A 287 9.02 13.43 12.29
N ASN A 288 8.60 12.26 12.78
CA ASN A 288 9.54 11.21 13.15
C ASN A 288 10.33 10.72 11.93
N SER A 289 9.72 10.62 10.76
CA SER A 289 10.43 10.21 9.56
C SER A 289 11.55 11.19 9.18
N GLU A 290 11.49 12.46 9.59
CA GLU A 290 12.46 13.50 9.26
C GLU A 290 13.70 13.54 10.17
N VAL A 291 13.67 12.86 11.33
CA VAL A 291 14.75 12.93 12.34
C VAL A 291 15.62 11.67 12.36
N CYS A 292 16.93 11.87 12.50
CA CYS A 292 17.96 10.84 12.54
C CYS A 292 18.09 10.20 13.91
N VAL A 293 17.21 9.25 14.18
CA VAL A 293 17.35 8.37 15.34
C VAL A 293 17.31 6.94 14.83
N ALA A 294 18.26 6.12 15.28
CA ALA A 294 18.21 4.67 15.09
C ALA A 294 16.94 4.15 15.79
N LYS A 295 15.92 3.81 15.01
CA LYS A 295 14.62 3.41 15.55
C LYS A 295 14.50 1.90 15.55
N GLU A 296 14.95 1.31 16.63
CA GLU A 296 14.63 -0.09 16.94
C GLU A 296 13.33 -0.20 17.75
N GLU A 297 12.84 0.89 18.36
CA GLU A 297 11.61 0.93 19.16
C GLU A 297 10.67 2.11 18.83
N LEU A 298 9.37 1.91 19.04
CA LEU A 298 8.34 2.97 19.01
C LEU A 298 8.69 4.03 20.06
N THR A 299 8.87 5.29 19.63
CA THR A 299 9.12 6.40 20.56
C THR A 299 7.95 6.53 21.56
N PRO A 300 8.19 6.91 22.83
CA PRO A 300 7.13 7.15 23.81
C PRO A 300 6.05 8.11 23.31
N GLU A 301 6.41 9.10 22.50
CA GLU A 301 5.46 10.03 21.88
C GLU A 301 4.47 9.32 20.94
N LEU A 302 4.96 8.44 20.04
CA LEU A 302 4.12 7.64 19.14
C LEU A 302 3.21 6.69 19.91
N ALA A 303 3.76 6.06 20.94
CA ALA A 303 3.00 5.19 21.84
C ALA A 303 1.85 5.95 22.52
N ASN A 304 2.13 7.14 23.08
CA ASN A 304 1.13 7.98 23.73
C ASN A 304 0.08 8.53 22.75
N SER A 305 0.48 8.86 21.52
CA SER A 305 -0.45 9.30 20.48
C SER A 305 -1.39 8.17 20.07
N LEU A 306 -0.89 6.94 19.91
CA LEU A 306 -1.72 5.78 19.64
C LEU A 306 -2.68 5.46 20.79
N LEU A 307 -2.20 5.50 22.04
CA LEU A 307 -3.05 5.35 23.22
C LEU A 307 -4.16 6.39 23.28
N SER A 308 -3.89 7.63 22.85
CA SER A 308 -4.88 8.69 22.80
C SER A 308 -6.02 8.42 21.81
N ILE A 309 -5.74 7.73 20.69
CA ILE A 309 -6.78 7.28 19.76
C ILE A 309 -7.63 6.18 20.42
N VAL A 310 -6.98 5.20 21.05
CA VAL A 310 -7.67 4.07 21.69
C VAL A 310 -8.55 4.54 22.87
N ASN A 311 -8.06 5.48 23.67
CA ASN A 311 -8.77 6.02 24.84
C ASN A 311 -10.05 6.79 24.47
N GLU A 312 -10.19 7.30 23.25
CA GLU A 312 -11.47 7.88 22.80
C GLU A 312 -12.53 6.80 22.56
N GLY A 313 -12.11 5.57 22.30
CA GLY A 313 -12.98 4.50 21.81
C GLY A 313 -13.26 4.62 20.31
N PHE A 314 -13.69 3.51 19.73
CA PHE A 314 -14.03 3.39 18.31
C PHE A 314 -14.83 2.11 18.06
N SER A 315 -15.48 2.01 16.91
CA SER A 315 -16.14 0.78 16.48
C SER A 315 -15.30 0.06 15.44
N PHE A 316 -15.38 -1.27 15.42
CA PHE A 316 -14.73 -2.10 14.41
C PHE A 316 -15.69 -3.14 13.87
N GLU A 317 -15.60 -3.41 12.58
CA GLU A 317 -16.42 -4.39 11.89
C GLU A 317 -15.57 -5.16 10.89
N SER A 318 -15.76 -6.46 10.82
CA SER A 318 -15.16 -7.32 9.82
C SER A 318 -16.27 -8.24 9.33
N GLN A 319 -16.87 -7.92 8.19
CA GLN A 319 -18.07 -8.58 7.69
C GLN A 319 -17.78 -9.22 6.33
N ASN A 320 -18.58 -10.23 5.96
CA ASN A 320 -18.45 -10.93 4.67
C ASN A 320 -17.04 -11.50 4.43
N ASN A 321 -16.33 -11.90 5.50
CA ASN A 321 -15.06 -12.60 5.32
C ASN A 321 -15.34 -14.03 4.87
N GLN A 322 -14.57 -14.51 3.91
CA GLN A 322 -14.69 -15.87 3.39
C GLN A 322 -13.35 -16.44 2.96
N ILE A 323 -13.26 -17.75 3.02
CA ILE A 323 -12.15 -18.54 2.50
C ILE A 323 -12.72 -19.87 2.01
N ASN A 324 -12.30 -20.29 0.82
CA ASN A 324 -12.60 -21.61 0.30
C ASN A 324 -11.31 -22.45 0.27
N LEU A 325 -11.43 -23.74 0.53
CA LEU A 325 -10.32 -24.68 0.45
C LEU A 325 -10.85 -26.00 -0.13
N GLY A 326 -10.41 -26.34 -1.34
CA GLY A 326 -11.04 -27.39 -2.12
C GLY A 326 -12.53 -27.09 -2.33
N GLU A 327 -13.40 -28.05 -2.01
CA GLU A 327 -14.86 -27.89 -2.12
C GLU A 327 -15.51 -27.22 -0.90
N GLY A 328 -14.77 -27.06 0.20
CA GLY A 328 -15.28 -26.51 1.45
C GLY A 328 -15.13 -24.99 1.56
N PHE A 329 -15.92 -24.38 2.45
CA PHE A 329 -15.83 -22.96 2.77
C PHE A 329 -15.86 -22.68 4.28
N ALA A 330 -15.30 -21.54 4.65
CA ALA A 330 -15.53 -20.90 5.94
C ALA A 330 -15.84 -19.42 5.74
N LYS A 331 -16.71 -18.89 6.60
CA LYS A 331 -17.11 -17.49 6.67
C LYS A 331 -16.96 -17.00 8.10
N ALA A 332 -16.57 -15.75 8.24
CA ALA A 332 -16.46 -15.11 9.54
C ALA A 332 -17.03 -13.69 9.51
N SER A 333 -17.63 -13.31 10.62
CA SER A 333 -18.03 -11.94 10.90
C SER A 333 -17.61 -11.56 12.31
N LEU A 334 -17.20 -10.32 12.49
CA LEU A 334 -16.87 -9.72 13.76
C LEU A 334 -17.42 -8.30 13.75
N SER A 335 -18.03 -7.88 14.84
CA SER A 335 -18.44 -6.49 15.05
C SER A 335 -18.25 -6.16 16.51
N GLY A 336 -17.72 -4.99 16.81
CA GLY A 336 -17.50 -4.60 18.18
C GLY A 336 -17.15 -3.14 18.32
N LYS A 337 -16.82 -2.79 19.54
CA LYS A 337 -16.36 -1.46 19.91
C LYS A 337 -15.34 -1.56 21.02
N VAL A 338 -14.41 -0.62 20.98
CA VAL A 338 -13.56 -0.27 22.11
C VAL A 338 -14.23 0.90 22.79
N MET A 339 -14.54 0.74 24.07
CA MET A 339 -15.12 1.76 24.92
C MET A 339 -14.08 2.81 25.29
N PRO A 340 -14.48 4.09 25.44
CA PRO A 340 -13.58 5.13 25.92
C PRO A 340 -12.95 4.76 27.27
N GLY A 341 -11.71 5.18 27.47
CA GLY A 341 -10.92 4.88 28.65
C GLY A 341 -9.89 5.97 28.97
N HIS A 342 -9.16 5.78 30.07
CA HIS A 342 -8.12 6.72 30.50
C HIS A 342 -6.83 5.97 30.82
N GLN A 343 -6.39 5.13 29.88
CA GLN A 343 -5.20 4.30 30.07
C GLN A 343 -3.95 5.15 29.90
N SER A 344 -3.08 5.16 30.91
CA SER A 344 -1.81 5.88 30.90
C SER A 344 -0.67 5.12 30.22
N SER A 345 -0.89 3.85 29.89
CA SER A 345 0.10 2.99 29.24
C SER A 345 -0.54 1.80 28.51
N PHE A 346 0.19 1.19 27.57
CA PHE A 346 -0.24 -0.06 26.92
C PHE A 346 -0.39 -1.21 27.90
N ALA A 347 0.46 -1.30 28.92
CA ALA A 347 0.32 -2.31 29.96
C ALA A 347 -1.01 -2.17 30.72
N SER A 348 -1.42 -0.94 31.02
CA SER A 348 -2.74 -0.65 31.62
C SER A 348 -3.88 -0.99 30.65
N LEU A 349 -3.73 -0.62 29.37
CA LEU A 349 -4.70 -0.94 28.33
C LEU A 349 -4.92 -2.46 28.21
N VAL A 350 -3.86 -3.27 28.15
CA VAL A 350 -3.97 -4.74 28.06
C VAL A 350 -4.69 -5.32 29.27
N LYS A 351 -4.39 -4.83 30.48
CA LYS A 351 -5.10 -5.25 31.71
C LYS A 351 -6.58 -4.90 31.67
N MET A 352 -6.93 -3.76 31.10
CA MET A 352 -8.31 -3.25 31.04
C MET A 352 -9.07 -3.68 29.78
N ALA A 353 -8.39 -4.22 28.76
CA ALA A 353 -8.99 -4.63 27.48
C ALA A 353 -10.21 -5.56 27.66
N PRO A 354 -10.23 -6.56 28.57
CA PRO A 354 -11.41 -7.36 28.85
C PRO A 354 -12.68 -6.55 29.22
N SER A 355 -12.50 -5.40 29.89
CA SER A 355 -13.60 -4.52 30.30
C SER A 355 -13.92 -3.42 29.27
N LEU A 356 -12.98 -3.10 28.38
CA LEU A 356 -13.10 -2.02 27.40
C LEU A 356 -13.57 -2.50 26.03
N VAL A 357 -13.48 -3.80 25.74
CA VAL A 357 -13.86 -4.34 24.43
C VAL A 357 -15.18 -5.09 24.55
N GLU A 358 -16.13 -4.69 23.71
CA GLU A 358 -17.34 -5.47 23.44
C GLU A 358 -17.28 -5.96 22.01
N TYR A 359 -17.57 -7.25 21.77
CA TYR A 359 -17.65 -7.77 20.41
C TYR A 359 -18.66 -8.91 20.28
N GLN A 360 -19.14 -9.07 19.05
CA GLN A 360 -19.86 -10.23 18.58
C GLN A 360 -19.10 -10.83 17.41
N ALA A 361 -18.80 -12.12 17.49
CA ALA A 361 -18.15 -12.89 16.45
C ALA A 361 -19.07 -14.03 16.00
N ASN A 362 -19.25 -14.21 14.70
CA ASN A 362 -19.91 -15.38 14.15
C ASN A 362 -19.01 -16.06 13.13
N VAL A 363 -18.81 -17.36 13.29
CA VAL A 363 -18.05 -18.21 12.38
C VAL A 363 -18.97 -19.27 11.84
N GLU A 364 -18.92 -19.49 10.54
CA GLU A 364 -19.64 -20.54 9.83
C GLU A 364 -18.65 -21.32 8.99
N TYR A 365 -18.64 -22.64 9.09
CA TYR A 365 -17.82 -23.48 8.23
C TYR A 365 -18.57 -24.73 7.83
N ASP A 366 -18.30 -25.17 6.61
CA ASP A 366 -18.79 -26.43 6.07
C ASP A 366 -17.87 -27.60 6.49
N LYS A 367 -18.44 -28.79 6.66
CA LYS A 367 -17.72 -30.02 6.97
C LYS A 367 -16.57 -30.28 5.99
N GLN A 368 -16.72 -29.94 4.70
CA GLN A 368 -15.66 -30.21 3.71
C GLN A 368 -14.40 -29.38 3.96
N ILE A 369 -14.47 -28.17 4.52
CA ILE A 369 -13.25 -27.41 4.79
C ILE A 369 -12.44 -28.08 5.89
N MET A 370 -13.11 -28.60 6.92
CA MET A 370 -12.48 -29.37 8.00
C MET A 370 -11.91 -30.69 7.49
N LYS A 371 -12.67 -31.40 6.64
CA LYS A 371 -12.20 -32.63 6.00
C LYS A 371 -10.91 -32.39 5.21
N THR A 372 -10.89 -31.35 4.38
CA THR A 372 -9.72 -31.00 3.54
C THR A 372 -8.52 -30.64 4.41
N LEU A 373 -8.70 -29.81 5.44
CA LEU A 373 -7.61 -29.41 6.35
C LEU A 373 -7.02 -30.60 7.10
N ILE A 374 -7.86 -31.39 7.77
CA ILE A 374 -7.42 -32.51 8.60
C ILE A 374 -6.84 -33.62 7.73
N SER A 375 -7.47 -33.94 6.59
CA SER A 375 -6.96 -34.97 5.68
C SER A 375 -5.59 -34.58 5.14
N ASN A 376 -5.37 -33.32 4.77
CA ASN A 376 -4.07 -32.85 4.31
C ASN A 376 -3.01 -33.01 5.42
N TYR A 377 -3.32 -32.60 6.65
CA TYR A 377 -2.43 -32.76 7.80
C TYR A 377 -2.11 -34.23 8.10
N MET A 378 -3.12 -35.11 8.09
CA MET A 378 -2.96 -36.54 8.35
C MET A 378 -2.16 -37.25 7.25
N GLN A 379 -2.38 -36.90 5.98
CA GLN A 379 -1.66 -37.47 4.85
C GLN A 379 -0.16 -37.15 4.91
N GLN A 380 0.22 -35.96 5.39
CA GLN A 380 1.62 -35.62 5.64
C GLN A 380 2.27 -36.52 6.70
N GLY A 381 1.47 -37.06 7.63
CA GLY A 381 1.88 -38.07 8.61
C GLY A 381 1.65 -39.53 8.19
N GLY A 382 1.28 -39.80 6.93
CA GLY A 382 1.01 -41.15 6.41
C GLY A 382 -0.30 -41.77 6.89
N LYS A 383 -1.24 -40.98 7.41
CA LYS A 383 -2.55 -41.42 7.92
C LYS A 383 -3.68 -40.92 7.03
N THR A 384 -4.82 -41.60 7.07
CA THR A 384 -6.06 -41.20 6.38
C THR A 384 -7.15 -40.92 7.41
N LEU A 385 -8.02 -39.95 7.12
CA LEU A 385 -9.18 -39.61 7.96
C LEU A 385 -10.40 -40.30 7.38
N SER A 386 -11.08 -41.13 8.17
CA SER A 386 -12.37 -41.70 7.79
C SER A 386 -13.51 -40.69 8.01
N ASP A 387 -14.61 -40.84 7.26
CA ASP A 387 -15.80 -40.00 7.46
C ASP A 387 -16.43 -40.18 8.84
N GLN A 388 -16.30 -41.37 9.45
CA GLN A 388 -16.78 -41.63 10.82
C GLN A 388 -15.98 -40.88 11.87
N GLU A 389 -14.65 -40.86 11.77
CA GLU A 389 -13.79 -40.09 12.69
C GLU A 389 -14.07 -38.59 12.57
N LEU A 390 -14.23 -38.09 11.34
CA LEU A 390 -14.63 -36.70 11.12
C LEU A 390 -15.97 -36.36 11.78
N GLU A 391 -16.97 -37.23 11.65
CA GLU A 391 -18.26 -37.04 12.31
C GLU A 391 -18.16 -37.04 13.84
N GLN A 392 -17.36 -37.93 14.41
CA GLN A 392 -17.11 -37.94 15.86
C GLN A 392 -16.46 -36.64 16.33
N MET A 393 -15.48 -36.11 15.58
CA MET A 393 -14.86 -34.82 15.88
C MET A 393 -15.85 -33.66 15.81
N LEU A 394 -16.68 -33.61 14.76
CA LEU A 394 -17.69 -32.56 14.60
C LEU A 394 -18.73 -32.59 15.72
N ASN A 395 -19.18 -33.77 16.13
CA ASN A 395 -20.11 -33.94 17.26
C ASN A 395 -19.47 -33.51 18.59
N GLY A 396 -18.19 -33.83 18.81
CA GLY A 396 -17.43 -33.36 19.96
C GLY A 396 -17.33 -31.83 20.00
N MET A 397 -17.04 -31.19 18.87
CA MET A 397 -17.04 -29.72 18.76
C MET A 397 -18.42 -29.13 19.05
N GLN A 398 -19.49 -29.71 18.51
CA GLN A 398 -20.85 -29.26 18.75
C GLN A 398 -21.18 -29.20 20.25
N GLN A 399 -20.75 -30.21 21.01
CA GLN A 399 -20.94 -30.26 22.46
C GLN A 399 -20.02 -29.28 23.21
N ALA A 400 -18.75 -29.17 22.82
CA ALA A 400 -17.76 -28.39 23.55
C ALA A 400 -17.88 -26.87 23.36
N VAL A 401 -18.22 -26.40 22.16
CA VAL A 401 -18.28 -24.96 21.83
C VAL A 401 -19.71 -24.44 21.61
N GLN A 402 -20.72 -25.20 22.03
CA GLN A 402 -22.14 -24.87 21.82
C GLN A 402 -22.45 -24.50 20.36
N ALA A 403 -21.79 -25.16 19.40
CA ALA A 403 -22.03 -24.89 17.98
C ALA A 403 -23.43 -25.37 17.57
N LYS A 404 -24.07 -24.66 16.65
CA LYS A 404 -25.26 -25.16 15.96
C LYS A 404 -24.88 -25.80 14.64
N ARG A 405 -25.36 -27.02 14.41
CA ARG A 405 -25.17 -27.75 13.17
C ARG A 405 -26.46 -27.76 12.34
N LYS A 406 -26.37 -27.41 11.05
CA LYS A 406 -27.45 -27.52 10.07
C LYS A 406 -26.92 -28.29 8.86
N GLY A 407 -27.18 -29.60 8.83
CA GLY A 407 -26.59 -30.50 7.83
C GLY A 407 -25.06 -30.52 7.97
N ASP A 408 -24.37 -30.18 6.89
CA ASP A 408 -22.90 -30.15 6.84
C ASP A 408 -22.29 -28.84 7.37
N VAL A 409 -23.12 -27.83 7.68
CA VAL A 409 -22.64 -26.53 8.14
C VAL A 409 -22.68 -26.43 9.66
N LEU A 410 -21.57 -26.04 10.27
CA LEU A 410 -21.46 -25.69 11.68
C LEU A 410 -21.36 -24.17 11.84
N LYS A 411 -22.11 -23.63 12.80
CA LYS A 411 -22.16 -22.21 13.14
C LYS A 411 -21.84 -22.01 14.60
N ILE A 412 -20.99 -21.03 14.88
CA ILE A 412 -20.59 -20.64 16.23
C ILE A 412 -20.77 -19.13 16.33
N GLY A 413 -21.62 -18.68 17.26
CA GLY A 413 -21.76 -17.29 17.61
C GLY A 413 -21.24 -17.03 19.02
N ILE A 414 -20.48 -15.96 19.21
CA ILE A 414 -19.97 -15.53 20.51
C ILE A 414 -20.28 -14.06 20.67
N GLU A 415 -20.84 -13.70 21.82
CA GLU A 415 -20.90 -12.34 22.32
C GLU A 415 -19.95 -12.22 23.51
N TYR A 416 -19.18 -11.14 23.54
CA TYR A 416 -18.30 -10.80 24.63
C TYR A 416 -18.60 -9.37 25.08
N LYS A 417 -18.97 -9.22 26.36
CA LYS A 417 -19.29 -7.92 26.97
C LYS A 417 -18.82 -7.91 28.42
N TYR A 418 -18.15 -6.83 28.82
CA TYR A 418 -17.76 -6.58 30.21
C TYR A 418 -16.99 -7.73 30.89
N GLY A 419 -16.06 -8.38 30.17
CA GLY A 419 -15.33 -9.52 30.71
C GLY A 419 -16.03 -10.88 30.56
N GLU A 420 -17.31 -10.89 30.20
CA GLU A 420 -18.13 -12.10 30.11
C GLU A 420 -18.31 -12.57 28.67
N LYS A 421 -18.25 -13.89 28.49
CA LYS A 421 -18.47 -14.57 27.21
C LYS A 421 -19.81 -15.29 27.24
N LYS A 422 -20.65 -15.04 26.23
CA LYS A 422 -21.92 -15.72 25.99
C LYS A 422 -21.92 -16.35 24.60
N PHE A 423 -22.36 -17.60 24.50
CA PHE A 423 -22.59 -18.22 23.20
C PHE A 423 -23.94 -17.77 22.62
N LEU A 424 -23.92 -17.37 21.35
CA LEU A 424 -25.10 -16.96 20.60
C LEU A 424 -25.59 -18.18 19.84
N ASN A 425 -26.64 -18.78 20.38
CA ASN A 425 -27.31 -19.93 19.81
C ASN A 425 -28.11 -19.53 18.58
#